data_AF-A0A2C6ADY2-F1
#
_entry.id   AF-A0A2C6ADY2-F1
#
_cell.length_a   1.000
_cell.length_b   1.000
_cell.length_c   1.000
_cell.angle_alpha   90.00
_cell.angle_beta   90.00
_cell.angle_gamma   90.00
#
_symmetry.space_group_name_H-M   'P 1'
#
loop_
_entity.id
_entity.type
_entity.pdbx_description
1 polymer ?
#
loop_
_entity_poly.entity_id
_entity_poly.type
_entity_poly.pdbx_seq_one_letter_code
_entity_poly.pdbx_strand_id
1 'polypeptide(L)'
;MNDAASMNDSGTMESVPPAIAVIGVGLRLSGGISSTEDFWNMLVNKGDGRCRVPSDRYNVDAFLGVQSGRGVASEYGYFLKDVNLKAFDAGFFPIPRSEIGSLDPQQRLLLEVVYECMESAGQTDWRGSDIGCYVGAFGQDWQNMLAGDTLAKNHFAVFGGDDFALANQISYVYDLRGPR
;
A
#
# COMPACT_ATOMS: atom_id res chain seq x y z
N MET A 1 -62.12 29.29 -15.52
CA MET A 1 -61.41 29.85 -14.34
C MET A 1 -60.63 28.71 -13.75
N ASN A 2 -59.31 28.75 -13.92
CA ASN A 2 -58.38 27.67 -13.57
C ASN A 2 -58.16 27.65 -12.06
N ASP A 3 -58.39 26.49 -11.43
CA ASP A 3 -57.86 26.20 -10.10
C ASP A 3 -56.41 25.77 -10.23
N ALA A 4 -55.52 26.60 -9.69
CA ALA A 4 -54.09 26.35 -9.62
C ALA A 4 -53.82 25.27 -8.56
N ALA A 5 -53.52 24.05 -9.01
CA ALA A 5 -52.93 23.02 -8.17
C ALA A 5 -51.53 23.50 -7.73
N SER A 6 -51.38 23.78 -6.43
CA SER A 6 -50.10 24.06 -5.80
C SER A 6 -49.21 22.81 -5.89
N MET A 7 -48.22 22.85 -6.78
CA MET A 7 -47.12 21.91 -6.77
C MET A 7 -46.28 22.16 -5.52
N ASN A 8 -46.50 21.35 -4.49
CA ASN A 8 -45.54 21.19 -3.41
C ASN A 8 -44.33 20.43 -3.98
N ASP A 9 -43.38 21.18 -4.52
CA ASP A 9 -42.03 20.71 -4.78
C ASP A 9 -41.30 20.59 -3.45
N SER A 10 -41.63 19.57 -2.66
CA SER A 10 -40.78 19.12 -1.57
C SER A 10 -39.67 18.25 -2.18
N GLY A 11 -38.84 18.86 -3.02
CA GLY A 11 -37.56 18.30 -3.42
C GLY A 11 -36.77 18.08 -2.14
N THR A 12 -36.60 16.82 -1.75
CA THR A 12 -35.65 16.41 -0.73
C THR A 12 -34.29 16.92 -1.18
N MET A 13 -33.84 18.03 -0.60
CA MET A 13 -32.52 18.58 -0.82
C MET A 13 -31.55 17.50 -0.35
N GLU A 14 -31.00 16.75 -1.30
CA GLU A 14 -30.06 15.67 -1.04
C GLU A 14 -28.89 16.30 -0.27
N SER A 15 -28.81 16.00 1.03
CA SER A 15 -27.85 16.67 1.90
C SER A 15 -26.45 16.30 1.41
N VAL A 16 -25.65 17.30 1.05
CA VAL A 16 -24.25 17.09 0.68
C VAL A 16 -23.61 16.26 1.81
N PRO A 17 -22.98 15.11 1.49
CA PRO A 17 -22.34 14.30 2.51
C PRO A 17 -21.29 15.14 3.24
N PRO A 18 -21.11 14.91 4.55
CA PRO A 18 -20.15 15.68 5.33
C PRO A 18 -18.75 15.58 4.72
N ALA A 19 -17.98 16.66 4.80
CA ALA A 19 -16.60 16.67 4.33
C ALA A 19 -15.76 15.67 5.11
N ILE A 20 -14.87 14.97 4.40
CA ILE A 20 -13.94 13.99 4.99
C ILE A 20 -12.60 14.69 5.25
N ALA A 21 -12.18 14.70 6.51
CA ALA A 21 -10.88 15.25 6.90
C ALA A 21 -9.78 14.21 6.73
N VAL A 22 -8.66 14.61 6.13
CA VAL A 22 -7.42 13.82 6.14
C VAL A 22 -6.62 14.24 7.37
N ILE A 23 -6.55 13.36 8.36
CA ILE A 23 -5.98 13.68 9.68
C ILE A 23 -4.59 13.09 9.93
N GLY A 24 -4.12 12.15 9.09
CA GLY A 24 -2.80 11.55 9.19
C GLY A 24 -2.34 11.00 7.85
N VAL A 25 -1.03 10.79 7.73
CA VAL A 25 -0.41 10.29 6.51
C VAL A 25 0.86 9.50 6.85
N GLY A 26 1.01 8.35 6.22
CA GLY A 26 2.25 7.59 6.18
C GLY A 26 2.62 7.36 4.71
N LEU A 27 3.90 7.43 4.37
CA LEU A 27 4.35 7.25 2.99
C LEU A 27 5.75 6.65 2.91
N ARG A 28 5.98 5.93 1.80
CA ARG A 28 7.28 5.43 1.36
C ARG A 28 7.35 5.63 -0.14
N LEU A 29 8.25 6.49 -0.59
CA LEU A 29 8.38 6.86 -2.01
C LEU A 29 9.83 6.76 -2.48
N SER A 30 10.00 6.75 -3.80
CA SER A 30 11.33 6.77 -4.43
C SER A 30 12.13 8.01 -4.04
N GLY A 31 13.45 7.90 -4.07
CA GLY A 31 14.34 8.99 -3.63
C GLY A 31 14.65 8.96 -2.13
N GLY A 32 14.25 7.90 -1.42
CA GLY A 32 14.51 7.74 0.01
C GLY A 32 13.54 8.54 0.89
N ILE A 33 12.34 8.79 0.39
CA ILE A 33 11.34 9.61 1.07
C ILE A 33 10.51 8.71 1.99
N SER A 34 10.57 8.99 3.29
CA SER A 34 9.83 8.27 4.33
C SER A 34 8.98 9.16 5.24
N SER A 35 9.02 10.48 5.05
CA SER A 35 8.25 11.45 5.83
C SER A 35 7.56 12.50 4.95
N THR A 36 6.57 13.19 5.52
CA THR A 36 5.91 14.33 4.85
C THR A 36 6.88 15.47 4.59
N GLU A 37 7.83 15.69 5.48
CA GLU A 37 8.87 16.72 5.36
C GLU A 37 9.80 16.39 4.19
N ASP A 38 10.25 15.14 4.07
CA ASP A 38 11.08 14.69 2.96
C ASP A 38 10.34 14.88 1.63
N PHE A 39 9.06 14.51 1.60
CA PHE A 39 8.24 14.64 0.41
C PHE A 39 8.05 16.10 0.02
N TRP A 40 7.72 16.96 0.98
CA TRP A 40 7.59 18.39 0.76
C TRP A 40 8.89 19.02 0.26
N ASN A 41 10.01 18.66 0.87
CA ASN A 41 11.34 19.13 0.45
C ASN A 41 11.65 18.70 -0.99
N MET A 42 11.33 17.46 -1.38
CA MET A 42 11.51 16.98 -2.75
C MET A 42 10.66 17.79 -3.74
N LEU A 43 9.40 18.07 -3.42
CA LEU A 43 8.51 18.84 -4.29
C LEU A 43 8.99 20.30 -4.47
N VAL A 44 9.32 20.98 -3.36
CA VAL A 44 9.78 22.38 -3.39
C VAL A 44 11.08 22.52 -4.17
N ASN A 45 12.00 21.56 -4.02
CA ASN A 45 13.27 21.55 -4.73
C ASN A 45 13.20 20.95 -6.14
N LYS A 46 12.02 20.54 -6.60
CA LYS A 46 11.81 19.87 -7.90
C LYS A 46 12.76 18.66 -8.09
N GLY A 47 12.94 17.88 -7.03
CA GLY A 47 13.78 16.70 -7.04
C GLY A 47 13.25 15.61 -7.98
N ASP A 48 14.10 14.66 -8.33
CA ASP A 48 13.75 13.46 -9.10
C ASP A 48 14.23 12.23 -8.33
N GLY A 49 13.29 11.32 -8.01
CA GLY A 49 13.57 10.06 -7.32
C GLY A 49 14.06 8.93 -8.23
N ARG A 50 14.27 9.21 -9.53
CA ARG A 50 14.73 8.24 -10.52
C ARG A 50 16.13 7.72 -10.17
N CYS A 51 16.27 6.40 -10.18
CA CYS A 51 17.56 5.74 -10.00
C CYS A 51 17.71 4.59 -11.00
N ARG A 52 18.95 4.11 -11.15
CA ARG A 52 19.20 2.86 -11.85
C ARG A 52 18.57 1.71 -11.04
N VAL A 53 18.13 0.63 -11.72
CA VAL A 53 17.62 -0.57 -11.05
C VAL A 53 18.64 -1.03 -9.99
N PRO A 54 18.23 -1.11 -8.71
CA PRO A 54 19.12 -1.55 -7.64
C PRO A 54 19.61 -2.99 -7.86
N SER A 55 20.87 -3.26 -7.50
CA SER A 55 21.52 -4.57 -7.72
C SER A 55 20.88 -5.71 -6.93
N ASP A 56 20.13 -5.38 -5.88
CA ASP A 56 19.38 -6.33 -5.03
C ASP A 56 17.96 -6.63 -5.57
N ARG A 57 17.57 -6.07 -6.72
CA ARG A 57 16.28 -6.37 -7.40
C ARG A 57 16.46 -7.44 -8.48
N TYR A 58 17.15 -7.10 -9.57
CA TYR A 58 17.51 -8.02 -10.65
C TYR A 58 18.69 -7.45 -11.45
N ASN A 59 19.36 -8.31 -12.22
CA ASN A 59 20.44 -7.89 -13.11
C ASN A 59 19.87 -7.21 -14.37
N VAL A 60 19.71 -5.89 -14.32
CA VAL A 60 19.12 -5.10 -15.41
C VAL A 60 19.90 -5.20 -16.73
N ASP A 61 21.22 -5.37 -16.67
CA ASP A 61 22.07 -5.47 -17.85
C ASP A 61 21.77 -6.74 -18.67
N ALA A 62 21.24 -7.79 -18.03
CA ALA A 62 20.84 -9.02 -18.71
C ALA A 62 19.53 -8.89 -19.51
N PHE A 63 18.73 -7.85 -19.25
CA PHE A 63 17.42 -7.66 -19.86
C PHE A 63 17.35 -6.47 -20.83
N LEU A 64 18.36 -5.59 -20.82
CA LEU A 64 18.41 -4.43 -21.68
C LEU A 64 18.58 -4.83 -23.16
N GLY A 65 17.73 -4.31 -24.05
CA GLY A 65 17.83 -4.57 -25.50
C GLY A 65 17.34 -5.95 -25.96
N VAL A 66 16.75 -6.75 -25.06
CA VAL A 66 16.21 -8.08 -25.37
C VAL A 66 14.88 -7.96 -26.13
N GLN A 67 14.84 -8.41 -27.38
CA GLN A 67 13.68 -8.31 -28.30
C GLN A 67 12.58 -9.37 -28.05
N SER A 68 12.84 -10.38 -27.21
CA SER A 68 11.98 -11.57 -27.05
C SER A 68 10.75 -11.37 -26.13
N GLY A 69 10.28 -10.14 -25.95
CA GLY A 69 9.17 -9.80 -25.05
C GLY A 69 9.48 -9.93 -23.55
N ARG A 70 10.73 -10.30 -23.20
CA ARG A 70 11.24 -10.41 -21.83
C ARG A 70 12.27 -9.32 -21.49
N GLY A 71 12.47 -8.35 -22.39
CA GLY A 71 13.41 -7.26 -22.19
C GLY A 71 12.81 -6.10 -21.41
N VAL A 72 13.70 -5.25 -20.89
CA VAL A 72 13.34 -3.97 -20.28
C VAL A 72 13.70 -2.82 -21.22
N ALA A 73 12.84 -1.80 -21.27
CA ALA A 73 13.04 -0.63 -22.13
C ALA A 73 14.03 0.40 -21.55
N SER A 74 14.29 0.34 -20.25
CA SER A 74 15.12 1.30 -19.52
C SER A 74 15.82 0.59 -18.36
N GLU A 75 17.07 0.98 -18.09
CA GLU A 75 17.79 0.55 -16.88
C GLU A 75 17.50 1.43 -15.65
N TYR A 76 16.68 2.47 -15.82
CA TYR A 76 16.27 3.40 -14.77
C TYR A 76 14.77 3.29 -14.48
N GLY A 77 14.41 3.48 -13.22
CA GLY A 77 13.04 3.54 -12.73
C GLY A 77 12.96 4.24 -11.37
N TYR A 78 11.82 4.11 -10.71
CA TYR A 78 11.58 4.67 -9.37
C TYR A 78 11.50 3.51 -8.39
N PHE A 79 12.49 3.41 -7.52
CA PHE A 79 12.59 2.33 -6.53
C PHE A 79 12.59 2.92 -5.14
N LEU A 80 12.00 2.19 -4.19
CA LEU A 80 12.17 2.46 -2.77
C LEU A 80 13.64 2.20 -2.42
N LYS A 81 14.40 3.29 -2.33
CA LYS A 81 15.81 3.31 -1.95
C LYS A 81 15.90 3.16 -0.43
N ASP A 82 16.88 2.39 0.04
CA ASP A 82 17.16 2.16 1.47
C ASP A 82 16.04 1.42 2.26
N VAL A 83 14.94 1.04 1.60
CA VAL A 83 13.98 0.08 2.16
C VAL A 83 14.52 -1.32 1.93
N ASN A 84 15.01 -1.94 3.00
CA ASN A 84 15.30 -3.36 2.98
C ASN A 84 13.97 -4.12 2.93
N LEU A 85 13.54 -4.51 1.74
CA LEU A 85 12.31 -5.30 1.52
C LEU A 85 12.30 -6.65 2.26
N LYS A 86 13.46 -7.09 2.79
CA LYS A 86 13.59 -8.28 3.63
C LYS A 86 13.48 -7.97 5.12
N ALA A 87 13.70 -6.72 5.53
CA ALA A 87 13.54 -6.30 6.91
C ALA A 87 12.05 -6.13 7.23
N PHE A 88 11.67 -6.49 8.45
CA PHE A 88 10.34 -6.33 9.01
C PHE A 88 10.44 -6.49 10.53
N ASP A 89 9.78 -5.63 11.30
CA ASP A 89 9.77 -5.74 12.76
C ASP A 89 8.84 -6.87 13.25
N ALA A 90 9.39 -8.08 13.25
CA ALA A 90 8.71 -9.28 13.73
C ALA A 90 8.38 -9.26 15.24
N GLY A 91 8.96 -8.34 16.02
CA GLY A 91 8.69 -8.21 17.45
C GLY A 91 7.51 -7.28 17.73
N PHE A 92 7.34 -6.27 16.87
CA PHE A 92 6.24 -5.31 16.96
C PHE A 92 4.91 -5.90 16.48
N PHE A 93 4.92 -6.64 15.37
CA PHE A 93 3.71 -7.21 14.78
C PHE A 93 3.44 -8.65 15.23
N PRO A 94 2.18 -9.03 15.50
CA PRO A 94 1.80 -10.37 15.97
C PRO A 94 1.76 -11.40 14.82
N ILE A 95 2.80 -11.45 13.98
CA ILE A 95 2.89 -12.34 12.83
C ILE A 95 3.90 -13.46 13.12
N PRO A 96 3.54 -14.74 12.95
CA PRO A 96 4.46 -15.86 13.15
C PRO A 96 5.72 -15.75 12.27
N ARG A 97 6.91 -15.98 12.84
CA ARG A 97 8.18 -15.94 12.09
C ARG A 97 8.21 -16.87 10.87
N SER A 98 7.49 -17.99 10.92
CA SER A 98 7.34 -18.93 9.81
C SER A 98 6.57 -18.36 8.62
N GLU A 99 5.73 -17.36 8.86
CA GLU A 99 4.89 -16.71 7.84
C GLU A 99 5.61 -15.50 7.22
N ILE A 100 6.37 -14.75 8.02
CA ILE A 100 7.09 -13.53 7.59
C ILE A 100 7.91 -13.75 6.33
N GLY A 101 8.60 -14.89 6.20
CA GLY A 101 9.43 -15.18 5.03
C GLY A 101 8.66 -15.23 3.70
N SER A 102 7.36 -15.53 3.75
CA SER A 102 6.50 -15.68 2.56
C SER A 102 5.52 -14.53 2.35
N LEU A 103 5.40 -13.60 3.29
CA LEU A 103 4.58 -12.40 3.10
C LEU A 103 5.16 -11.52 1.98
N ASP A 104 4.31 -10.98 1.11
CA ASP A 104 4.70 -9.99 0.12
C ASP A 104 5.34 -8.78 0.82
N PRO A 105 6.51 -8.31 0.37
CA PRO A 105 7.07 -7.03 0.81
C PRO A 105 6.06 -5.87 0.84
N GLN A 106 5.07 -5.85 -0.05
CA GLN A 106 3.97 -4.86 -0.04
C GLN A 106 3.15 -4.92 1.25
N GLN A 107 2.79 -6.13 1.71
CA GLN A 107 2.04 -6.32 2.96
C GLN A 107 2.87 -5.87 4.17
N ARG A 108 4.14 -6.26 4.22
CA ARG A 108 5.06 -5.90 5.32
C ARG A 108 5.23 -4.39 5.43
N LEU A 109 5.47 -3.73 4.29
CA LEU A 109 5.64 -2.28 4.24
C LEU A 109 4.34 -1.56 4.61
N LEU A 110 3.20 -2.06 4.13
CA LEU A 110 1.90 -1.45 4.42
C LEU A 110 1.54 -1.52 5.89
N LEU A 111 1.90 -2.61 6.59
CA LEU A 111 1.74 -2.70 8.05
C LEU A 111 2.49 -1.57 8.76
N GLU A 112 3.76 -1.34 8.42
CA GLU A 112 4.55 -0.25 9.00
C GLU A 112 3.97 1.14 8.67
N VAL A 113 3.63 1.37 7.40
CA VAL A 113 3.10 2.67 6.93
C VAL A 113 1.74 3.00 7.56
N VAL A 114 0.87 2.00 7.78
CA VAL A 114 -0.41 2.21 8.46
C VAL A 114 -0.19 2.62 9.92
N TYR A 115 0.79 2.02 10.60
CA TYR A 115 1.13 2.41 11.97
C TYR A 115 1.55 3.88 12.03
N GLU A 116 2.49 4.28 11.16
CA GLU A 116 2.97 5.66 11.09
C GLU A 116 1.87 6.65 10.74
N CYS A 117 0.93 6.24 9.88
CA CYS A 117 -0.25 7.04 9.55
C CYS A 117 -1.15 7.26 10.78
N MET A 118 -1.39 6.20 11.57
CA MET A 118 -2.15 6.30 12.82
C MET A 118 -1.44 7.19 13.85
N GLU A 119 -0.12 7.05 14.00
CA GLU A 119 0.70 7.90 14.87
C GLU A 119 0.68 9.37 14.43
N SER A 120 0.83 9.62 13.12
CA SER A 120 0.73 10.97 12.54
C SER A 120 -0.64 11.59 12.79
N ALA A 121 -1.71 10.80 12.83
CA ALA A 121 -3.06 11.26 13.17
C ALA A 121 -3.27 11.50 14.67
N GLY A 122 -2.29 11.16 15.52
CA GLY A 122 -2.45 11.15 16.98
C GLY A 122 -3.51 10.15 17.45
N GLN A 123 -3.83 9.14 16.64
CA GLN A 123 -4.75 8.08 17.03
C GLN A 123 -4.00 7.05 17.86
N THR A 124 -4.56 6.66 19.00
CA THR A 124 -3.94 5.70 19.92
C THR A 124 -4.86 4.53 20.30
N ASP A 125 -6.17 4.67 20.07
CA ASP A 125 -7.19 3.69 20.46
C ASP A 125 -8.02 3.25 19.26
N TRP A 126 -7.45 2.35 18.47
CA TRP A 126 -8.06 1.83 17.23
C TRP A 126 -8.57 0.39 17.37
N ARG A 127 -8.19 -0.34 18.43
CA ARG A 127 -8.53 -1.76 18.56
C ARG A 127 -10.02 -1.94 18.87
N GLY A 128 -10.69 -2.79 18.11
CA GLY A 128 -12.13 -3.06 18.25
C GLY A 128 -13.03 -1.97 17.68
N SER A 129 -12.46 -0.92 17.07
CA SER A 129 -13.22 0.22 16.54
C SER A 129 -13.80 -0.07 15.15
N ASP A 130 -14.90 0.62 14.81
CA ASP A 130 -15.55 0.55 13.49
C ASP A 130 -14.79 1.40 12.44
N ILE A 131 -13.53 1.02 12.20
CA ILE A 131 -12.66 1.64 11.20
C ILE A 131 -12.63 0.73 9.96
N GLY A 132 -12.98 1.31 8.81
CA GLY A 132 -12.84 0.63 7.52
C GLY A 132 -11.40 0.71 6.98
N CYS A 133 -10.96 -0.33 6.29
CA CYS A 133 -9.65 -0.40 5.65
C CYS A 133 -9.81 -0.64 4.14
N TYR A 134 -9.33 0.30 3.33
CA TYR A 134 -9.41 0.21 1.87
C TYR A 134 -8.01 0.33 1.30
N VAL A 135 -7.59 -0.68 0.53
CA VAL A 135 -6.27 -0.73 -0.08
C VAL A 135 -6.41 -0.91 -1.58
N GLY A 136 -5.77 -0.03 -2.34
CA GLY A 136 -5.57 -0.21 -3.78
C GLY A 136 -4.21 -0.85 -4.02
N ALA A 137 -4.20 -1.97 -4.74
CA ALA A 137 -2.98 -2.66 -5.14
C ALA A 137 -3.04 -3.01 -6.62
N PHE A 138 -1.87 -3.11 -7.23
CA PHE A 138 -1.73 -3.55 -8.60
C PHE A 138 -0.40 -4.28 -8.75
N GLY A 139 -0.46 -5.47 -9.34
CA GLY A 139 0.70 -6.33 -9.54
C GLY A 139 0.73 -7.49 -8.55
N GLN A 140 1.00 -8.68 -9.08
CA GLN A 140 1.10 -9.93 -8.32
C GLN A 140 2.50 -10.54 -8.49
N ASP A 141 3.52 -9.68 -8.60
CA ASP A 141 4.90 -10.08 -8.87
C ASP A 141 5.43 -11.07 -7.83
N TRP A 142 5.12 -10.85 -6.54
CA TRP A 142 5.53 -11.75 -5.46
C TRP A 142 4.91 -13.14 -5.60
N GLN A 143 3.61 -13.22 -5.92
CA GLN A 143 2.95 -14.50 -6.17
C GLN A 143 3.53 -15.22 -7.39
N ASN A 144 3.78 -14.49 -8.47
CA ASN A 144 4.39 -15.05 -9.68
C ASN A 144 5.80 -15.58 -9.40
N MET A 145 6.58 -14.88 -8.57
CA MET A 145 7.89 -15.34 -8.11
C MET A 145 7.80 -16.60 -7.25
N LEU A 146 6.89 -16.64 -6.27
CA LEU A 146 6.68 -17.82 -5.43
C LEU A 146 6.18 -19.03 -6.25
N ALA A 147 5.29 -18.82 -7.22
CA ALA A 147 4.82 -19.87 -8.11
C ALA A 147 5.93 -20.45 -9.01
N GLY A 148 6.93 -19.63 -9.36
CA GLY A 148 8.11 -20.06 -10.11
C GLY A 148 9.07 -20.93 -9.31
N ASP A 149 9.06 -20.86 -7.98
CA ASP A 149 9.91 -21.67 -7.12
C ASP A 149 9.17 -22.93 -6.63
N THR A 150 9.39 -24.04 -7.33
CA THR A 150 8.78 -25.34 -7.00
C THR A 150 9.14 -25.90 -5.63
N LEU A 151 10.22 -25.40 -4.99
CA LEU A 151 10.65 -25.81 -3.65
C LEU A 151 10.03 -24.93 -2.56
N ALA A 152 9.60 -23.71 -2.89
CA ALA A 152 8.95 -22.76 -1.98
C ALA A 152 7.44 -23.02 -1.79
N LYS A 153 7.03 -24.30 -1.72
CA LYS A 153 5.64 -24.67 -1.39
C LYS A 153 5.35 -24.31 0.06
N ASN A 154 4.86 -23.10 0.29
CA ASN A 154 4.40 -22.65 1.58
C ASN A 154 2.86 -22.58 1.61
N HIS A 155 2.24 -23.19 2.63
CA HIS A 155 0.79 -23.12 2.84
C HIS A 155 0.28 -21.68 3.04
N PHE A 156 1.18 -20.74 3.38
CA PHE A 156 0.87 -19.32 3.54
C PHE A 156 0.88 -18.51 2.23
N ALA A 157 1.21 -19.12 1.07
CA ALA A 157 1.36 -18.39 -0.19
C ALA A 157 0.08 -17.67 -0.65
N VAL A 158 -1.10 -18.20 -0.33
CA VAL A 158 -2.40 -17.59 -0.67
C VAL A 158 -2.61 -16.28 0.10
N PHE A 159 -2.41 -16.30 1.42
CA PHE A 159 -2.54 -15.10 2.25
C PHE A 159 -1.37 -14.13 2.06
N GLY A 160 -0.21 -14.63 1.66
CA GLY A 160 0.99 -13.83 1.54
C GLY A 160 1.06 -12.92 0.31
N GLY A 161 0.22 -13.10 -0.72
CA GLY A 161 0.40 -12.33 -1.95
C GLY A 161 -0.85 -11.91 -2.72
N ASP A 162 -2.05 -12.29 -2.28
CA ASP A 162 -3.29 -11.83 -2.96
C ASP A 162 -3.67 -10.41 -2.53
N ASP A 163 -4.25 -9.63 -3.43
CA ASP A 163 -4.61 -8.22 -3.21
C ASP A 163 -5.57 -8.04 -2.02
N PHE A 164 -6.54 -8.96 -1.84
CA PHE A 164 -7.48 -8.91 -0.72
C PHE A 164 -6.78 -9.06 0.63
N ALA A 165 -5.61 -9.71 0.67
CA ALA A 165 -4.92 -9.99 1.92
C ALA A 165 -4.31 -8.71 2.52
N LEU A 166 -4.06 -7.67 1.71
CA LEU A 166 -3.54 -6.39 2.20
C LEU A 166 -4.49 -5.74 3.21
N ALA A 167 -5.74 -5.46 2.80
CA ALA A 167 -6.74 -4.86 3.69
C ALA A 167 -7.09 -5.79 4.87
N ASN A 168 -7.21 -7.10 4.60
CA ASN A 168 -7.58 -8.08 5.60
C ASN A 168 -6.52 -8.24 6.71
N GLN A 169 -5.23 -8.25 6.36
CA GLN A 169 -4.14 -8.34 7.32
C GLN A 169 -4.08 -7.09 8.20
N ILE A 170 -4.28 -5.90 7.63
CA ILE A 170 -4.35 -4.65 8.41
C ILE A 170 -5.50 -4.73 9.41
N SER A 171 -6.71 -5.02 8.95
CA SER A 171 -7.87 -5.15 9.85
C SER A 171 -7.64 -6.19 10.94
N TYR A 172 -6.96 -7.30 10.63
CA TYR A 172 -6.64 -8.34 11.61
C TYR A 172 -5.60 -7.88 12.65
N VAL A 173 -4.46 -7.36 12.21
CA VAL A 173 -3.34 -6.94 13.08
C VAL A 173 -3.74 -5.80 14.00
N TYR A 174 -4.45 -4.81 13.46
CA TYR A 174 -4.91 -3.64 14.19
C TYR A 174 -6.27 -3.82 14.86
N ASP A 175 -6.95 -4.95 14.66
CA ASP A 175 -8.28 -5.26 15.22
C ASP A 175 -9.35 -4.23 14.79
N LEU A 176 -9.34 -3.85 13.51
CA LEU A 176 -10.34 -2.95 12.92
C LEU A 176 -11.59 -3.73 12.52
N ARG A 177 -12.77 -3.24 12.90
CA ARG A 177 -14.05 -3.96 12.76
C ARG A 177 -14.97 -3.41 11.68
N GLY A 178 -14.53 -2.38 10.96
CA GLY A 178 -15.29 -1.81 9.85
C GLY A 178 -15.14 -2.59 8.54
N PRO A 179 -15.65 -2.03 7.43
CA PRO A 179 -15.57 -2.64 6.10
C PRO A 179 -14.14 -2.81 5.59
N ARG A 180 -13.91 -3.86 4.79
CA ARG A 180 -12.63 -4.23 4.18
C ARG A 180 -12.85 -4.82 2.80
#